data_AF-A0A9E7W3A3-F1
#
_entry.id   AF-A0A9E7W3A3-F1
#
_cell.length_a   1.000
_cell.length_b   1.000
_cell.length_c   1.000
_cell.angle_alpha   90.00
_cell.angle_beta   90.00
_cell.angle_gamma   90.00
#
_symmetry.space_group_name_H-M   'P 1'
#
loop_
_entity.id
_entity.type
_entity.pdbx_description
1 polymer ?
#
loop_
_entity_poly.entity_id
_entity_poly.type
_entity_poly.pdbx_seq_one_letter_code
_entity_poly.pdbx_strand_id
1 'polypeptide(L)'
;MRAALRRIHDQTTDLAVTCERAILSRAEAGCSAPIGALAKIEGTEFIVDAVMADDDGKLARTRQSTELPALLDVDWSTTGEQQLSVTAKELARIADELGTAAAEDLLGRLGIDPAVSADHLTPVKAQEQG
;
A
#
# COMPACT_ATOMS: atom_id res chain seq x y z
N MET A 1 24.41 8.26 -9.36
CA MET A 1 23.01 8.56 -9.74
C MET A 1 22.08 8.70 -8.52
N ARG A 2 22.04 7.75 -7.57
CA ARG A 2 21.18 7.82 -6.36
C ARG A 2 21.31 9.08 -5.51
N ALA A 3 22.51 9.66 -5.38
CA ALA A 3 22.72 10.85 -4.53
C ALA A 3 21.95 12.10 -5.01
N ALA A 4 21.73 12.26 -6.32
CA ALA A 4 21.01 13.42 -6.86
C ALA A 4 19.49 13.35 -6.56
N LEU A 5 18.94 12.15 -6.41
CA LEU A 5 17.51 11.92 -6.17
C LEU A 5 17.10 12.19 -4.72
N ARG A 6 18.05 12.21 -3.78
CA ARG A 6 17.75 12.44 -2.35
C ARG A 6 17.07 13.78 -2.08
N ARG A 7 17.33 14.81 -2.90
CA ARG A 7 16.74 16.14 -2.73
C ARG A 7 15.26 16.23 -3.09
N ILE A 8 14.73 15.26 -3.83
CA ILE A 8 13.31 15.21 -4.24
C ILE A 8 12.56 14.05 -3.59
N HIS A 9 13.22 13.35 -2.67
CA HIS A 9 12.66 12.18 -2.01
C HIS A 9 12.04 12.61 -0.69
N ASP A 10 10.71 12.57 -0.65
CA ASP A 10 9.91 12.85 0.54
C ASP A 10 9.64 11.54 1.29
N GLN A 11 10.05 11.47 2.56
CA GLN A 11 9.95 10.24 3.37
C GLN A 11 8.50 9.88 3.68
N THR A 12 7.65 10.87 3.96
CA THR A 12 6.22 10.64 4.24
C THR A 12 5.52 10.01 3.03
N THR A 13 5.78 10.54 1.84
CA THR A 13 5.27 10.00 0.57
C THR A 13 5.82 8.60 0.32
N ASP A 14 7.10 8.36 0.57
CA ASP A 14 7.71 7.03 0.38
C ASP A 14 7.04 5.97 1.27
N LEU A 15 6.78 6.30 2.54
CA LEU A 15 6.07 5.41 3.47
C LEU A 15 4.62 5.16 3.02
N ALA A 16 3.88 6.22 2.66
CA ALA A 16 2.52 6.10 2.15
C ALA A 16 2.45 5.16 0.94
N VAL A 17 3.31 5.41 -0.06
CA VAL A 17 3.40 4.59 -1.27
C VAL A 17 3.86 3.17 -0.97
N THR A 18 4.71 2.95 0.03
CA THR A 18 5.12 1.61 0.47
C THR A 18 3.90 0.82 0.98
N CYS A 19 3.08 1.43 1.84
CA CYS A 19 1.84 0.82 2.33
C CYS A 19 0.84 0.51 1.20
N GLU A 20 0.58 1.48 0.31
CA GLU A 20 -0.30 1.30 -0.85
C GLU A 20 0.18 0.18 -1.77
N ARG A 21 1.48 0.10 -2.04
CA ARG A 21 2.07 -0.94 -2.89
C ARG A 21 2.07 -2.31 -2.24
N ALA A 22 2.19 -2.40 -0.91
CA ALA A 22 2.06 -3.65 -0.20
C ALA A 22 0.65 -4.23 -0.37
N ILE A 23 -0.40 -3.39 -0.35
CA ILE A 23 -1.78 -3.82 -0.65
C ILE A 23 -1.85 -4.42 -2.06
N LEU A 24 -1.39 -3.67 -3.06
CA LEU A 24 -1.44 -4.08 -4.46
C LEU A 24 -0.64 -5.36 -4.71
N SER A 25 0.54 -5.46 -4.10
CA SER A 25 1.41 -6.64 -4.23
C SER A 25 0.78 -7.87 -3.59
N ARG A 26 0.19 -7.72 -2.39
CA ARG A 26 -0.40 -8.83 -1.64
C ARG A 26 -1.68 -9.37 -2.27
N ALA A 27 -2.45 -8.49 -2.93
CA ALA A 27 -3.64 -8.87 -3.65
C ALA A 27 -3.36 -9.68 -4.93
N GLU A 28 -2.09 -9.78 -5.36
CA GLU A 28 -1.65 -10.42 -6.63
C GLU A 28 -2.47 -9.99 -7.85
N ALA A 29 -3.04 -8.80 -7.72
CA ALA A 29 -3.98 -8.25 -8.65
C ALA A 29 -3.19 -7.85 -9.90
N GLY A 30 -3.56 -8.42 -11.05
CA GLY A 30 -3.00 -7.99 -12.32
C GLY A 30 -3.16 -6.48 -12.51
N CYS A 31 -2.46 -5.92 -13.50
CA CYS A 31 -2.37 -4.47 -13.75
C CYS A 31 -3.74 -3.74 -13.91
N SER A 32 -4.84 -4.48 -14.04
CA SER A 32 -6.21 -3.96 -14.22
C SER A 32 -7.17 -4.34 -13.09
N ALA A 33 -6.70 -4.87 -11.96
CA ALA A 33 -7.60 -5.22 -10.87
C ALA A 33 -8.29 -3.97 -10.27
N PRO A 34 -9.57 -4.07 -9.90
CA PRO A 34 -10.35 -2.94 -9.36
C PRO A 34 -10.03 -2.70 -7.89
N ILE A 35 -8.80 -2.25 -7.62
CA ILE A 35 -8.29 -1.94 -6.27
C ILE A 35 -7.94 -0.46 -6.19
N GLY A 36 -8.36 0.19 -5.10
CA GLY A 36 -7.90 1.51 -4.70
C GLY A 36 -7.29 1.45 -3.30
N ALA A 37 -6.14 2.09 -3.11
CA ALA A 37 -5.49 2.25 -1.81
C ALA A 37 -4.99 3.69 -1.69
N LEU A 38 -5.19 4.28 -0.51
CA LEU A 38 -4.70 5.61 -0.17
C LEU A 38 -4.20 5.59 1.27
N ALA A 39 -2.91 5.85 1.45
CA ALA A 39 -2.28 5.91 2.76
C ALA A 39 -1.82 7.33 3.08
N LYS A 40 -1.92 7.72 4.35
CA LYS A 40 -1.53 9.05 4.83
C LYS A 40 -1.08 9.00 6.27
N ILE A 41 -0.23 9.94 6.65
CA ILE A 41 0.20 10.14 8.03
C ILE A 41 -0.51 11.39 8.58
N GLU A 42 -1.25 11.24 9.68
CA GLU A 42 -1.93 12.33 10.38
C GLU A 42 -1.42 12.39 11.83
N GLY A 43 -0.55 13.37 12.12
CA GLY A 43 0.11 13.46 13.42
C GLY A 43 1.00 12.25 13.68
N THR A 44 0.69 11.47 14.71
CA THR A 44 1.41 10.23 15.09
C THR A 44 0.74 8.97 14.55
N GLU A 45 -0.27 9.08 13.69
CA GLU A 45 -1.03 7.94 13.18
C GLU A 45 -0.76 7.72 11.69
N PHE A 46 -0.47 6.48 11.31
CA PHE A 46 -0.45 6.05 9.91
C PHE A 46 -1.80 5.42 9.59
N ILE A 47 -2.52 5.98 8.64
CA ILE A 47 -3.86 5.56 8.24
C ILE A 47 -3.82 5.08 6.80
N VAL A 48 -4.52 3.99 6.51
CA VAL A 48 -4.77 3.52 5.14
C VAL A 48 -6.26 3.26 4.94
N ASP A 49 -6.79 3.80 3.84
CA ASP A 49 -8.13 3.52 3.32
C ASP A 49 -7.97 2.72 2.03
N ALA A 50 -8.67 1.59 1.93
CA ALA A 50 -8.59 0.72 0.75
C ALA A 50 -9.94 0.11 0.37
N VAL A 51 -10.10 -0.16 -0.92
CA VAL A 51 -11.28 -0.74 -1.54
C VAL A 51 -10.87 -1.75 -2.61
N MET A 52 -11.60 -2.85 -2.70
CA MET A 52 -11.42 -3.88 -3.72
C MET A 52 -12.79 -4.34 -4.22
N ALA A 53 -12.91 -4.60 -5.53
CA ALA A 53 -14.05 -5.31 -6.09
C ALA A 53 -13.64 -6.73 -6.52
N ASP A 54 -14.58 -7.69 -6.45
CA ASP A 54 -14.44 -8.95 -7.17
C ASP A 54 -14.98 -8.83 -8.62
N ASP A 55 -14.87 -9.92 -9.39
CA ASP A 55 -15.29 -9.96 -10.80
C ASP A 55 -16.81 -9.79 -10.98
N ASP A 56 -17.60 -10.10 -9.94
CA ASP A 56 -19.05 -9.90 -9.90
C ASP A 56 -19.44 -8.48 -9.46
N GLY A 57 -18.46 -7.63 -9.15
CA GLY A 57 -18.64 -6.22 -8.76
C GLY A 57 -18.98 -6.01 -7.28
N LYS A 58 -18.85 -7.03 -6.43
CA LYS A 58 -19.01 -6.90 -4.98
C LYS A 58 -17.83 -6.13 -4.41
N LEU A 59 -18.12 -5.10 -3.60
CA LEU A 59 -17.11 -4.24 -3.00
C LEU A 59 -16.80 -4.64 -1.56
N ALA A 60 -15.51 -4.74 -1.24
CA ALA A 60 -14.99 -4.70 0.12
C ALA A 60 -14.24 -3.40 0.36
N ARG A 61 -14.38 -2.85 1.56
CA ARG A 61 -13.66 -1.65 2.02
C ARG A 61 -13.02 -1.93 3.35
N THR A 62 -11.85 -1.36 3.58
CA THR A 62 -11.18 -1.37 4.88
C THR A 62 -10.56 -0.01 5.17
N ARG A 63 -10.53 0.32 6.45
CA ARG A 63 -9.77 1.46 6.99
C ARG A 63 -9.00 0.91 8.17
N GLN A 64 -7.68 1.04 8.12
CA GLN A 64 -6.79 0.59 9.18
C GLN A 64 -5.85 1.71 9.58
N SER A 65 -5.38 1.64 10.82
CA SER A 65 -4.36 2.56 11.28
C SER A 65 -3.42 1.88 12.27
N THR A 66 -2.24 2.47 12.39
CA THR A 66 -1.26 2.10 13.41
C THR A 66 -0.58 3.36 13.93
N GLU A 67 -0.17 3.32 15.19
CA GLU A 67 0.64 4.38 15.76
C GLU A 67 2.04 4.31 15.17
N LEU A 68 2.53 5.47 14.74
CA LEU A 68 3.91 5.62 14.31
C LEU A 68 4.76 5.86 15.56
N PRO A 69 5.95 5.24 15.63
CA PRO A 69 6.92 5.61 16.64
C PRO A 69 7.16 7.12 16.60
N ALA A 70 7.42 7.76 17.75
CA ALA A 70 7.73 9.19 17.87
C ALA A 70 8.95 9.67 17.03
N LEU A 71 9.55 8.77 16.25
CA LEU A 71 10.62 8.97 15.29
C LEU A 71 10.21 9.78 14.05
N LEU A 72 8.95 10.22 13.91
CA LEU A 72 8.55 11.13 12.83
C LEU A 72 8.75 12.62 13.15
N ASP A 73 9.01 12.97 14.41
CA ASP A 73 9.53 14.29 14.79
C ASP A 73 11.02 14.45 14.39
N VAL A 74 11.60 13.43 13.75
CA VAL A 74 12.98 13.43 13.28
C VAL A 74 13.07 14.33 12.06
N ASP A 75 13.81 15.41 12.21
CA ASP A 75 14.27 16.19 11.07
C ASP A 75 15.19 15.32 10.20
N TRP A 76 14.61 14.85 9.10
CA TRP A 76 15.28 14.03 8.08
C TRP A 76 16.50 14.72 7.47
N SER A 77 16.61 16.05 7.59
CA SER A 77 17.72 16.83 7.06
C SER A 77 18.93 16.92 8.01
N THR A 78 18.73 16.72 9.33
CA THR A 78 19.75 16.98 10.36
C THR A 78 20.28 15.70 11.04
N THR A 79 19.63 14.56 10.83
CA THR A 79 19.97 13.29 11.52
C THR A 79 21.14 12.55 10.86
N GLY A 80 21.98 11.88 11.65
CA GLY A 80 23.14 11.13 11.15
C GLY A 80 22.76 9.94 10.27
N GLU A 81 23.55 9.67 9.22
CA GLU A 81 23.23 8.71 8.14
C GLU A 81 22.91 7.29 8.63
N GLN A 82 23.67 6.75 9.60
CA GLN A 82 23.40 5.41 10.14
C GLN A 82 22.06 5.34 10.87
N GLN A 83 21.75 6.32 11.72
CA GLN A 83 20.53 6.32 12.53
C GLN A 83 19.28 6.51 11.66
N LEU A 84 19.36 7.41 10.67
CA LEU A 84 18.36 7.57 9.63
C LEU A 84 18.02 6.24 8.94
N SER A 85 19.04 5.44 8.62
CA SER A 85 18.85 4.19 7.87
C SER A 85 18.12 3.10 8.66
N VAL A 86 18.29 3.06 9.98
CA VAL A 86 17.61 2.07 10.84
C VAL A 86 16.16 2.49 11.05
N THR A 87 15.93 3.76 11.41
CA THR A 87 14.59 4.32 11.57
C THR A 87 13.76 4.21 10.29
N ALA A 88 14.33 4.56 9.14
CA ALA A 88 13.63 4.48 7.86
C ALA A 88 13.22 3.04 7.50
N LYS A 89 14.07 2.05 7.79
CA LYS A 89 13.74 0.63 7.56
C LYS A 89 12.60 0.16 8.44
N GLU A 90 12.61 0.56 9.72
CA GLU A 90 11.54 0.19 10.65
C GLU A 90 10.20 0.81 10.24
N LEU A 91 10.20 2.09 9.87
CA LEU A 91 8.99 2.74 9.37
C LEU A 91 8.50 2.13 8.06
N ALA A 92 9.40 1.81 7.13
CA ALA A 92 9.03 1.13 5.89
C ALA A 92 8.44 -0.27 6.15
N ARG A 93 8.96 -0.98 7.15
CA ARG A 93 8.39 -2.26 7.59
C ARG A 93 6.99 -2.10 8.16
N ILE A 94 6.77 -1.10 9.02
CA ILE A 94 5.43 -0.80 9.56
C ILE A 94 4.46 -0.47 8.42
N ALA A 95 4.91 0.31 7.43
CA ALA A 95 4.12 0.63 6.23
C ALA A 95 3.71 -0.64 5.46
N ASP A 96 4.68 -1.52 5.20
CA ASP A 96 4.48 -2.78 4.48
C ASP A 96 3.55 -3.74 5.22
N GLU A 97 3.73 -3.88 6.54
CA GLU A 97 2.90 -4.74 7.40
C GLU A 97 1.45 -4.22 7.46
N LEU A 98 1.24 -2.91 7.63
CA LEU A 98 -0.08 -2.29 7.61
C LEU A 98 -0.79 -2.51 6.27
N GLY A 99 -0.09 -2.29 5.16
CA GLY A 99 -0.64 -2.52 3.82
C GLY A 99 -0.98 -3.99 3.57
N THR A 100 -0.11 -4.91 3.99
CA THR A 100 -0.35 -6.35 3.89
C THR A 100 -1.59 -6.76 4.69
N ALA A 101 -1.73 -6.29 5.92
CA ALA A 101 -2.89 -6.57 6.76
C ALA A 101 -4.20 -6.01 6.16
N ALA A 102 -4.16 -4.83 5.54
CA ALA A 102 -5.31 -4.25 4.87
C ALA A 102 -5.74 -5.10 3.65
N ALA A 103 -4.78 -5.60 2.87
CA ALA A 103 -5.08 -6.51 1.76
C ALA A 103 -5.70 -7.83 2.25
N GLU A 104 -5.19 -8.41 3.34
CA GLU A 104 -5.74 -9.65 3.90
C GLU A 104 -7.18 -9.49 4.39
N ASP A 105 -7.52 -8.36 5.01
CA ASP A 105 -8.90 -8.05 5.39
C ASP A 105 -9.82 -7.91 4.15
N LEU A 106 -9.36 -7.25 3.09
CA LEU A 106 -10.13 -7.14 1.84
C LEU A 106 -10.38 -8.50 1.19
N LEU A 107 -9.33 -9.30 1.01
CA LEU A 107 -9.39 -10.64 0.43
C LEU A 107 -10.31 -11.55 1.25
N GLY A 108 -10.17 -11.52 2.58
CA GLY A 108 -11.02 -12.29 3.49
C GLY A 108 -12.50 -11.92 3.39
N ARG A 109 -12.84 -10.62 3.24
CA ARG A 109 -14.23 -10.16 3.06
C ARG A 109 -14.84 -10.55 1.72
N LEU A 110 -14.02 -10.63 0.68
CA LEU A 110 -14.46 -11.08 -0.65
C LEU A 110 -14.41 -12.61 -0.79
N GLY A 111 -13.73 -13.32 0.12
CA GLY A 111 -13.52 -14.76 0.02
C GLY A 111 -12.57 -15.14 -1.13
N ILE A 112 -11.66 -14.22 -1.48
CA ILE A 112 -10.71 -14.39 -2.59
C ILE A 112 -9.44 -15.07 -2.08
N ASP A 113 -9.04 -16.15 -2.75
CA ASP A 113 -7.71 -16.71 -2.62
C ASP A 113 -6.79 -16.11 -3.70
N PRO A 114 -5.78 -15.30 -3.32
CA PRO A 114 -4.87 -14.66 -4.28
C PRO A 114 -4.06 -15.68 -5.08
N ALA A 115 -3.72 -16.84 -4.51
CA ALA A 115 -2.98 -17.89 -5.21
C ALA A 115 -3.79 -18.54 -6.36
N VAL A 116 -5.12 -18.38 -6.35
CA VAL A 116 -6.05 -18.96 -7.33
C VAL A 116 -6.56 -17.92 -8.33
N SER A 117 -6.60 -16.63 -7.95
CA SER A 117 -7.24 -15.57 -8.76
C SER A 117 -6.41 -15.08 -9.94
N ALA A 118 -5.09 -15.34 -9.96
CA ALA A 118 -4.23 -14.98 -11.10
C ALA A 118 -4.64 -15.64 -12.43
N ASP A 119 -5.39 -16.75 -12.38
CA ASP A 119 -5.74 -17.57 -13.54
C ASP A 119 -7.05 -17.14 -14.25
N HIS A 120 -7.83 -16.22 -13.68
CA HIS A 120 -9.20 -15.91 -14.14
C HIS A 120 -9.38 -14.65 -15.00
N LEU A 121 -8.29 -13.95 -15.35
CA LEU A 121 -8.30 -12.77 -16.24
C LEU A 121 -8.59 -13.16 -17.69
N THR A 122 -9.82 -13.61 -17.97
CA THR A 122 -10.32 -13.73 -19.33
C THR A 122 -10.56 -12.31 -19.85
N PRO A 123 -9.94 -11.91 -20.98
CA PRO A 123 -10.13 -10.56 -21.50
C PRO A 123 -11.61 -10.34 -21.83
N VAL A 124 -12.18 -9.26 -21.30
CA VAL A 124 -13.50 -8.75 -21.69
C VAL A 124 -13.43 -8.46 -23.19
N LYS A 125 -13.93 -9.38 -24.01
CA LYS A 125 -14.14 -9.14 -25.43
C LYS A 125 -15.09 -7.96 -25.54
N ALA A 126 -14.57 -6.83 -26.01
CA ALA A 126 -15.36 -5.68 -26.40
C ALA A 126 -16.50 -6.16 -27.32
N GLN A 127 -17.73 -6.08 -26.84
CA GLN A 127 -18.89 -6.33 -27.68
C GLN A 127 -19.06 -5.10 -28.58
N GLU A 128 -18.68 -5.26 -29.84
CA GLU A 128 -19.05 -4.37 -30.92
C GLU A 128 -20.59 -4.36 -31.04
N GLN A 129 -21.19 -3.19 -30.84
CA GLN A 129 -22.61 -2.96 -31.09
C GLN A 129 -22.81 -2.79 -32.61
N GLY A 130 -23.70 -3.61 -33.17
CA GLY A 130 -24.21 -3.47 -34.53
C GLY A 130 -25.28 -2.39 -34.67
#